data_AF-A0A1Q7FAX3-F1
#
_entry.id   AF-A0A1Q7FAX3-F1
#
_cell.length_a   1.000
_cell.length_b   1.000
_cell.length_c   1.000
_cell.angle_alpha   90.00
_cell.angle_beta   90.00
_cell.angle_gamma   90.00
#
_symmetry.space_group_name_H-M   'P 1'
#
loop_
_entity.id
_entity.type
_entity.pdbx_description
1 polymer ?
#
loop_
_entity_poly.entity_id
_entity_poly.type
_entity_poly.pdbx_seq_one_letter_code
_entity_poly.pdbx_strand_id
1 'polypeptide(L)'
;MTTLVSDYDSMDDLIKEIEKGETSIVITKDVRKFRKPVTVISGLQNSQNARDITRQLKTRIGTGGTFKDGQIILQGDHRETIKTLLVKMGFKEKSIEVY
;
A
#
# COMPACT_ATOMS: atom_id res chain seq x y z
N MET A 1 -32.90 -32.18 3.10
CA MET A 1 -32.04 -32.45 4.27
C MET A 1 -30.60 -32.43 3.78
N THR A 2 -29.84 -31.41 4.19
CA THR A 2 -28.35 -31.35 4.34
C THR A 2 -27.52 -31.57 3.05
N THR A 3 -26.52 -30.77 2.69
CA THR A 3 -25.48 -30.10 3.49
C THR A 3 -24.91 -28.88 2.74
N LEU A 4 -24.85 -27.75 3.43
CA LEU A 4 -23.98 -26.60 3.18
C LEU A 4 -22.51 -27.04 3.29
N VAL A 5 -21.82 -27.32 2.20
CA VAL A 5 -20.36 -27.53 2.22
C VAL A 5 -19.76 -27.08 0.89
N SER A 6 -19.57 -25.76 0.73
CA SER A 6 -18.69 -25.23 -0.32
C SER A 6 -18.00 -23.90 0.03
N ASP A 7 -18.34 -23.24 1.13
CA ASP A 7 -17.85 -21.86 1.37
C ASP A 7 -16.74 -21.70 2.43
N TYR A 8 -16.42 -22.74 3.21
CA TYR A 8 -15.50 -22.61 4.36
C TYR A 8 -14.02 -22.86 4.05
N ASP A 9 -13.70 -23.61 2.99
CA ASP A 9 -12.30 -23.89 2.59
C ASP A 9 -11.60 -22.65 1.97
N SER A 10 -12.37 -21.63 1.57
CA SER A 10 -11.86 -20.34 1.06
C SER A 10 -11.71 -19.26 2.14
N MET A 11 -12.14 -19.52 3.38
CA MET A 11 -12.12 -18.54 4.46
C MET A 11 -10.81 -18.59 5.27
N ASP A 12 -10.17 -19.76 5.39
CA ASP A 12 -8.94 -19.94 6.17
C ASP A 12 -7.67 -19.43 5.46
N ASP A 13 -7.57 -19.50 4.12
CA ASP A 13 -6.47 -18.85 3.35
C ASP A 13 -6.64 -17.32 3.26
N LEU A 14 -7.88 -16.83 3.32
CA LEU A 14 -8.19 -15.39 3.42
C LEU A 14 -7.76 -14.83 4.79
N ILE A 15 -7.75 -15.67 5.84
CA ILE A 15 -7.34 -15.31 7.20
C ILE A 15 -5.84 -15.52 7.41
N LYS A 16 -5.20 -16.49 6.75
CA LYS A 16 -3.74 -16.73 6.90
C LYS A 16 -2.86 -15.58 6.37
N GLU A 17 -3.37 -14.78 5.42
CA GLU A 17 -2.70 -13.54 4.99
C GLU A 17 -2.92 -12.35 5.95
N ILE A 18 -3.83 -12.47 6.92
CA ILE A 18 -4.09 -11.48 7.98
C ILE A 18 -2.92 -11.37 8.98
N GLU A 19 -1.96 -12.32 8.95
CA GLU A 19 -0.75 -12.33 9.79
C GLU A 19 0.47 -11.62 9.19
N LYS A 20 0.36 -10.94 8.02
CA LYS A 20 1.47 -10.21 7.38
C LYS A 20 1.83 -8.89 8.08
N GLY A 21 2.18 -8.97 9.36
CA GLY A 21 2.89 -7.97 10.14
C GLY A 21 2.08 -6.72 10.47
N GLU A 22 2.21 -6.23 11.69
CA GLU A 22 1.86 -4.85 12.05
C GLU A 22 2.68 -3.89 11.18
N THR A 23 2.18 -3.62 9.97
CA THR A 23 2.85 -2.78 8.99
C THR A 23 2.28 -1.38 9.17
N SER A 24 2.98 -0.56 9.96
CA SER A 24 2.70 0.86 10.10
C SER A 24 3.15 1.59 8.84
N ILE A 25 2.21 1.90 7.95
CA ILE A 25 2.47 2.63 6.72
C ILE A 25 2.31 4.12 6.99
N VAL A 26 3.34 4.90 6.68
CA VAL A 26 3.32 6.35 6.84
C VAL A 26 3.42 7.00 5.47
N ILE A 27 2.40 7.79 5.13
CA ILE A 27 2.33 8.58 3.90
C ILE A 27 2.56 10.04 4.27
N THR A 28 3.61 10.64 3.70
CA THR A 28 3.97 12.05 3.93
C THR A 28 4.04 12.80 2.61
N LYS A 29 3.76 14.10 2.67
CA LYS A 29 4.09 15.02 1.58
C LYS A 29 5.47 15.61 1.81
N ASP A 30 6.28 15.59 0.76
CA ASP A 30 7.57 16.26 0.73
C ASP A 30 7.65 17.18 -0.52
N VAL A 31 8.57 18.13 -0.52
CA VAL A 31 8.79 19.06 -1.62
C VAL A 31 10.22 18.96 -2.08
N ARG A 32 10.42 18.45 -3.30
CA ARG A 32 11.75 18.24 -3.87
C ARG A 32 12.14 19.37 -4.84
N LYS A 33 13.25 19.15 -5.56
CA LYS A 33 13.84 20.09 -6.53
C LYS A 33 12.76 20.81 -7.34
N PHE A 34 12.95 22.12 -7.51
CA PHE A 34 12.02 23.01 -8.22
C PHE A 34 10.64 23.14 -7.56
N ARG A 35 10.54 23.00 -6.23
CA ARG A 35 9.29 23.13 -5.47
C ARG A 35 8.18 22.17 -5.94
N LYS A 36 8.57 21.04 -6.54
CA LYS A 36 7.62 20.04 -7.02
C LYS A 36 7.19 19.16 -5.84
N PRO A 37 5.88 19.02 -5.58
CA PRO A 37 5.40 18.14 -4.52
C PRO A 37 5.68 16.68 -4.90
N VAL A 38 6.04 15.89 -3.90
CA VAL A 38 6.17 14.45 -3.99
C VAL A 38 5.47 13.81 -2.79
N THR A 39 4.95 12.61 -2.99
CA THR A 39 4.38 11.80 -1.92
C THR A 39 5.38 10.72 -1.56
N VAL A 40 5.69 10.58 -0.28
CA VAL A 40 6.64 9.60 0.25
C VAL A 40 5.86 8.61 1.11
N ILE A 41 6.02 7.32 0.80
CA ILE A 41 5.37 6.21 1.50
C ILE A 41 6.47 5.38 2.15
N SER A 42 6.38 5.18 3.45
CA SER A 42 7.35 4.42 4.24
C SER A 42 6.64 3.34 5.08
N GLY A 43 7.42 2.43 5.67
CA GLY A 43 6.88 1.33 6.49
C GLY A 43 6.64 0.03 5.74
N LEU A 44 7.06 -0.08 4.46
CA LEU A 44 6.96 -1.32 3.69
C LEU A 44 8.22 -2.19 3.94
N GLN A 45 8.12 -3.09 4.92
CA GLN A 45 9.24 -3.90 5.44
C GLN A 45 9.86 -4.86 4.40
N ASN A 46 9.10 -5.29 3.39
CA ASN A 46 9.56 -6.24 2.38
C ASN A 46 9.87 -5.57 1.04
N SER A 47 11.14 -5.55 0.66
CA SER A 47 11.64 -4.89 -0.57
C SER A 47 11.07 -5.49 -1.87
N GLN A 48 10.75 -6.78 -1.88
CA GLN A 48 10.15 -7.47 -3.03
C GLN A 48 8.69 -7.02 -3.23
N ASN A 49 7.90 -7.05 -2.16
CA ASN A 49 6.52 -6.52 -2.15
C ASN A 49 6.49 -5.02 -2.46
N ALA A 50 7.46 -4.24 -1.96
CA ALA A 50 7.51 -2.80 -2.17
C ALA A 50 7.70 -2.44 -3.65
N ARG A 51 8.46 -3.22 -4.43
CA ARG A 51 8.61 -3.00 -5.88
C ARG A 51 7.31 -3.24 -6.62
N ASP A 52 6.59 -4.31 -6.28
CA ASP A 52 5.30 -4.62 -6.90
C ASP A 52 4.24 -3.59 -6.53
N ILE A 53 4.17 -3.18 -5.25
CA ILE A 53 3.32 -2.08 -4.79
C ILE A 53 3.67 -0.78 -5.53
N THR A 54 4.96 -0.46 -5.68
CA THR A 54 5.39 0.72 -6.45
C THR A 54 4.91 0.65 -7.89
N ARG A 55 5.01 -0.50 -8.55
CA ARG A 55 4.51 -0.68 -9.92
C ARG A 55 3.01 -0.47 -10.00
N GLN A 56 2.25 -1.08 -9.08
CA GLN A 56 0.79 -0.93 -9.03
C GLN A 56 0.36 0.52 -8.78
N LEU A 57 0.98 1.21 -7.83
CA LEU A 57 0.70 2.62 -7.54
C LEU A 57 0.99 3.51 -8.75
N LYS A 58 2.12 3.31 -9.45
CA LYS A 58 2.43 4.04 -10.70
C LYS A 58 1.37 3.82 -11.77
N THR A 59 0.94 2.58 -12.00
CA THR A 59 -0.10 2.26 -13.00
C THR A 59 -1.44 2.89 -12.65
N ARG A 60 -1.81 2.92 -11.37
CA ARG A 60 -3.10 3.47 -10.90
C ARG A 60 -3.13 5.00 -10.92
N ILE A 61 -2.04 5.64 -10.49
CA ILE A 61 -1.96 7.10 -10.34
C ILE A 61 -1.50 7.76 -11.65
N GLY A 62 -0.79 7.02 -12.52
CA GLY A 62 -0.29 7.53 -13.79
C GLY A 62 0.94 8.43 -13.64
N THR A 63 1.60 8.41 -12.48
CA THR A 63 2.75 9.27 -12.17
C THR A 63 4.06 8.50 -12.15
N GLY A 64 5.15 9.22 -12.41
CA GLY A 64 6.49 8.72 -12.14
C GLY A 64 6.69 8.43 -10.64
N GLY A 65 7.53 7.44 -10.35
CA GLY A 65 7.89 7.11 -8.98
C GLY A 65 9.01 6.09 -8.89
N THR A 66 9.68 6.07 -7.74
CA THR A 66 10.81 5.17 -7.47
C THR A 66 10.71 4.60 -6.07
N PHE A 67 11.19 3.37 -5.90
CA PHE A 67 11.43 2.80 -4.57
C PHE A 67 12.90 3.02 -4.24
N LYS A 68 13.17 3.78 -3.17
CA LYS A 68 14.51 4.11 -2.71
C LYS A 68 14.57 4.10 -1.20
N ASP A 69 15.62 3.54 -0.62
CA ASP A 69 15.90 3.57 0.82
C ASP A 69 14.73 3.03 1.69
N GLY A 70 14.02 2.00 1.21
CA GLY A 70 12.86 1.45 1.92
C GLY A 70 11.57 2.28 1.79
N GLN A 71 11.57 3.30 0.93
CA GLN A 71 10.45 4.21 0.75
C GLN A 71 10.03 4.30 -0.72
N ILE A 72 8.73 4.44 -0.97
CA ILE A 72 8.19 4.73 -2.30
C ILE A 72 8.02 6.23 -2.42
N ILE A 73 8.62 6.83 -3.45
CA ILE A 73 8.52 8.24 -3.75
C ILE A 73 7.74 8.39 -5.05
N LEU A 74 6.61 9.07 -5.01
CA LEU A 74 5.74 9.35 -6.15
C LEU A 74 5.71 10.85 -6.43
N GLN A 75 5.66 11.23 -7.71
CA GLN A 75 5.50 12.63 -8.09
C GLN A 75 4.06 13.09 -7.85
N GLY A 76 3.88 14.31 -7.32
CA GLY A 76 2.57 14.85 -6.98
C GLY A 76 2.16 14.61 -5.54
N ASP A 77 1.05 15.24 -5.14
CA ASP A 77 0.39 15.05 -3.85
C ASP A 77 -0.82 14.15 -4.06
N HIS A 78 -0.67 12.87 -3.74
CA HIS A 78 -1.70 11.84 -3.97
C HIS A 78 -2.02 11.07 -2.69
N ARG A 79 -1.80 11.68 -1.53
CA ARG A 79 -1.85 11.02 -0.22
C ARG A 79 -3.17 10.29 0.04
N GLU A 80 -4.30 10.94 -0.24
CA GLU A 80 -5.63 10.35 -0.06
C GLU A 80 -5.92 9.21 -1.03
N THR A 81 -5.54 9.38 -2.29
CA THR A 81 -5.67 8.34 -3.32
C THR A 81 -4.82 7.12 -2.97
N ILE A 82 -3.58 7.34 -2.53
CA ILE A 82 -2.66 6.28 -2.10
C ILE A 82 -3.22 5.54 -0.89
N LYS A 83 -3.72 6.26 0.14
CA LYS A 83 -4.39 5.63 1.29
C LYS A 83 -5.50 4.70 0.82
N THR A 84 -6.38 5.19 -0.05
CA THR A 84 -7.51 4.41 -0.59
C THR A 84 -7.04 3.18 -1.37
N LEU A 85 -5.99 3.32 -2.19
CA LEU A 85 -5.43 2.20 -2.95
C LEU A 85 -4.80 1.16 -2.04
N LEU A 86 -4.06 1.56 -1.00
CA LEU A 86 -3.48 0.64 -0.03
C LEU A 86 -4.55 -0.12 0.74
N VAL A 87 -5.63 0.55 1.18
CA VAL A 87 -6.77 -0.15 1.81
C VAL A 87 -7.38 -1.19 0.87
N LYS A 88 -7.57 -0.84 -0.42
CA LYS A 88 -8.06 -1.78 -1.44
C LYS A 88 -7.12 -2.95 -1.72
N MET A 89 -5.83 -2.79 -1.44
CA MET A 89 -4.81 -3.84 -1.59
C MET A 89 -4.73 -4.76 -0.36
N GLY A 90 -5.56 -4.55 0.65
CA GLY A 90 -5.63 -5.40 1.85
C GLY A 90 -4.92 -4.83 3.09
N PHE A 91 -4.38 -3.61 3.01
CA PHE A 91 -3.80 -2.95 4.18
C PHE A 91 -4.90 -2.42 5.11
N LYS A 92 -4.71 -2.55 6.43
CA LYS A 92 -5.67 -2.04 7.41
C LYS A 92 -5.63 -0.52 7.42
N GLU A 93 -6.78 0.13 7.32
CA GLU A 93 -6.84 1.60 7.36
C GLU A 93 -6.20 2.18 8.64
N LYS A 94 -6.38 1.50 9.78
CA LYS A 94 -5.80 1.88 11.07
C LYS A 94 -4.27 1.85 11.10
N SER A 95 -3.64 1.09 10.20
CA SER A 95 -2.19 1.02 10.11
C SER A 95 -1.61 2.01 9.10
N ILE A 96 -2.45 2.83 8.46
CA ILE A 96 -2.04 3.83 7.49
C ILE A 96 -2.22 5.23 8.10
N GLU A 97 -1.10 5.90 8.32
CA GLU A 97 -1.06 7.28 8.79
C GLU A 97 -0.73 8.22 7.63
N VAL A 98 -1.44 9.35 7.57
CA VAL A 98 -1.27 10.35 6.50
C VAL A 98 -0.92 11.70 7.13
N TYR A 99 0.22 12.26 6.72
CA TYR A 99 0.79 13.52 7.20
C TYR A 99 0.96 14.51 6.05
#